data_AF-A0A3D5H7E8-F1
#
_entry.id   AF-A0A3D5H7E8-F1
#
_cell.length_a   1.000
_cell.length_b   1.000
_cell.length_c   1.000
_cell.angle_alpha   90.00
_cell.angle_beta   90.00
_cell.angle_gamma   90.00
#
_symmetry.space_group_name_H-M   'P 1'
#
loop_
_entity.id
_entity.type
_entity.pdbx_description
1 polymer ?
#
loop_
_entity_poly.entity_id
_entity_poly.type
_entity_poly.pdbx_seq_one_letter_code
_entity_poly.pdbx_strand_id
1 'polypeptide(L)' 'RVYIGQLRKKLEDDPSNPRLFLTESGIGYRLEIEE' A
#
# COMPACT_ATOMS: atom_id res chain seq x y z
N ARG A 1 -4.82 8.27 -4.40
CA ARG A 1 -4.39 8.23 -2.98
C ARG A 1 -5.50 7.86 -1.99
N VAL A 2 -6.72 8.42 -2.06
CA VAL A 2 -7.76 8.20 -1.02
C VAL A 2 -8.10 6.72 -0.85
N TYR A 3 -8.33 6.01 -1.95
CA TYR A 3 -8.65 4.57 -1.91
C TYR A 3 -7.49 3.71 -1.39
N ILE A 4 -6.25 3.97 -1.82
CA ILE A 4 -5.10 3.22 -1.32
C ILE A 4 -4.91 3.42 0.20
N GLY A 5 -5.17 4.63 0.71
CA GLY A 5 -5.13 4.90 2.14
C GLY A 5 -6.20 4.12 2.91
N GLN A 6 -7.37 3.90 2.32
CA GLN A 6 -8.41 3.05 2.93
C GLN A 6 -8.05 1.57 2.88
N LEU A 7 -7.42 1.10 1.80
CA LEU A 7 -6.96 -0.28 1.67
C LEU A 7 -5.83 -0.59 2.66
N ARG A 8 -4.85 0.31 2.78
CA ARG A 8 -3.75 0.17 3.76
C ARG A 8 -4.28 0.06 5.18
N LYS A 9 -5.27 0.87 5.57
CA LYS A 9 -5.93 0.78 6.89
C LYS A 9 -6.64 -0.55 7.17
N LYS A 10 -6.98 -1.32 6.14
CA LYS A 10 -7.71 -2.59 6.27
C LYS A 10 -6.81 -3.82 6.16
N LEU A 11 -5.70 -3.71 5.43
CA LEU A 11 -4.90 -4.84 4.99
C LEU A 11 -3.44 -4.79 5.44
N GLU A 12 -2.91 -3.61 5.79
CA GLU A 12 -1.57 -3.48 6.33
C GLU A 12 -1.63 -3.51 7.86
N ASP A 13 -0.59 -4.08 8.48
CA ASP A 13 -0.43 -4.04 9.94
C ASP A 13 -0.16 -2.60 10.43
N ASP A 14 0.68 -1.85 9.71
CA ASP A 14 0.90 -0.42 9.93
C ASP A 14 0.67 0.38 8.64
N PRO A 15 -0.44 1.14 8.54
CA PRO A 15 -0.75 1.95 7.36
C PRO A 15 0.27 3.06 7.05
N SER A 16 1.10 3.44 8.04
CA SER A 16 2.15 4.46 7.91
C SER A 16 3.43 3.89 7.32
N ASN A 17 3.64 2.58 7.43
CA ASN A 17 4.76 1.84 6.86
C ASN A 17 4.24 0.67 6.00
N PRO A 18 3.66 0.96 4.81
CA PRO A 18 3.03 -0.05 3.98
C PRO A 18 4.05 -1.03 3.40
N ARG A 19 3.76 -2.34 3.50
CA ARG A 19 4.56 -3.42 2.91
C ARG A 19 3.86 -4.04 1.71
N LEU A 20 2.53 -4.10 1.72
CA LEU A 20 1.76 -4.67 0.62
C LEU A 20 1.54 -3.67 -0.51
N PHE A 21 1.06 -2.46 -0.19
CA PHE A 21 0.73 -1.45 -1.19
C PHE A 21 1.82 -0.37 -1.25
N LEU A 22 2.83 -0.56 -2.08
CA LEU A 22 3.94 0.37 -2.25
C LEU A 22 3.59 1.51 -3.23
N THR A 23 4.10 2.71 -2.97
CA THR A 23 3.96 3.85 -3.88
C THR A 23 5.17 3.91 -4.81
N GLU A 24 4.96 3.75 -6.12
CA GLU A 24 5.99 3.98 -7.13
C GLU A 24 5.83 5.37 -7.75
N SER A 25 6.77 6.26 -7.45
CA SER A 25 6.72 7.64 -7.93
C SER A 25 6.72 7.70 -9.45
N GLY A 26 5.79 8.45 -10.03
CA GLY A 26 5.63 8.58 -11.49
C GLY A 26 4.96 7.38 -12.18
N ILE A 27 4.63 6.31 -11.46
CA ILE A 27 4.02 5.09 -12.02
C ILE A 27 2.65 4.83 -11.36
N GLY A 28 2.59 4.78 -10.04
CA GLY A 28 1.37 4.48 -9.31
C GLY A 28 1.59 3.68 -8.04
N TYR A 29 0.88 2.56 -7.90
CA TYR A 29 0.98 1.68 -6.74
C TYR A 29 1.33 0.26 -7.18
N ARG A 30 2.18 -0.40 -6.41
CA ARG A 30 2.55 -1.81 -6.59
C ARG A 30 2.00 -2.62 -5.44
N LEU A 31 1.47 -3.79 -5.75
CA LEU A 31 1.12 -4.80 -4.75
C LEU A 31 2.32 -5.76 -4.61
N GLU A 32 2.84 -5.90 -3.40
CA GLU A 32 3.85 -6.87 -3.03
C GLU A 32 3.23 -7.87 -2.05
N ILE A 33 3.36 -9.15 -2.33
CA ILE A 33 2.88 -10.24 -1.48
C ILE A 33 4.11 -11.07 -1.11
N GLU A 34 4.38 -11.20 0.18
CA GLU A 34 5.37 -12.16 0.68
C GLU A 34 4.76 -13.57 0.53
N GLU A 35 5.51 -14.51 -0.05
CA GLU A 35 5.15 -15.94 -0.12
C GLU A 35 5.29 -16.65 1.23
#